data_AF-A0A1B9E939-F1
#
_entry.id   AF-A0A1B9E939-F1
#
_cell.length_a   1.000
_cell.length_b   1.000
_cell.length_c   1.000
_cell.angle_alpha   90.00
_cell.angle_beta   90.00
_cell.angle_gamma   90.00
#
_symmetry.space_group_name_H-M   'P 1'
#
loop_
_entity.id
_entity.type
_entity.pdbx_description
1 polymer ?
#
loop_
_entity_poly.entity_id
_entity_poly.type
_entity_poly.pdbx_seq_one_letter_code
_entity_poly.pdbx_strand_id
1 'polypeptide(L)'
;MKTEIITNCLDLLAGFELVAPTEQMGVFLSIIDTLGSYTKPTKKRDTTPIVTQKLNAYLFVSNVRNACKLGVTGAITPKQAHETALSNLENALTELLK
;
A
#
# COMPACT_ATOMS: atom_id res chain seq x y z
N MET A 1 -0.74 6.49 -13.60
CA MET A 1 -0.06 5.20 -13.30
C MET A 1 0.39 5.05 -11.85
N LYS A 2 1.58 5.48 -11.38
CA LYS A 2 2.00 5.17 -9.98
C LYS A 2 1.18 5.91 -8.91
N THR A 3 0.95 7.20 -9.10
CA THR A 3 0.08 8.01 -8.24
C THR A 3 -1.35 7.48 -8.23
N GLU A 4 -1.87 7.15 -9.41
CA GLU A 4 -3.21 6.57 -9.61
C GLU A 4 -3.40 5.23 -8.88
N ILE A 5 -2.40 4.35 -8.89
CA ILE A 5 -2.44 3.10 -8.12
C ILE A 5 -2.57 3.41 -6.61
N ILE A 6 -1.84 4.41 -6.11
CA ILE A 6 -1.90 4.80 -4.69
C ILE A 6 -3.26 5.43 -4.35
N THR A 7 -3.78 6.32 -5.20
CA THR A 7 -5.10 6.94 -4.97
C THR A 7 -6.22 5.90 -5.01
N ASN A 8 -6.17 4.93 -5.92
CA ASN A 8 -7.14 3.83 -5.94
C ASN A 8 -7.12 3.02 -4.62
N CYS A 9 -5.94 2.81 -4.03
CA CYS A 9 -5.86 2.16 -2.73
C CYS A 9 -6.41 3.02 -1.59
N LEU A 10 -6.24 4.35 -1.64
CA LEU A 10 -6.85 5.27 -0.68
C LEU A 10 -8.38 5.26 -0.79
N ASP A 11 -8.90 5.23 -2.01
CA ASP A 11 -10.35 5.14 -2.26
C ASP A 11 -10.93 3.84 -1.70
N LEU A 12 -10.21 2.71 -1.85
CA LEU A 12 -10.59 1.43 -1.23
C LEU A 12 -10.64 1.50 0.30
N LEU A 13 -9.78 2.31 0.94
CA LEU A 13 -9.76 2.48 2.39
C LEU A 13 -10.84 3.46 2.89
N ALA A 14 -11.32 4.39 2.06
CA ALA A 14 -12.23 5.46 2.46
C ALA A 14 -13.56 4.98 3.10
N GLY A 15 -13.95 3.73 2.88
CA GLY A 15 -15.13 3.10 3.49
C GLY A 15 -14.83 1.99 4.50
N PHE A 16 -13.56 1.74 4.84
CA PHE A 16 -13.13 0.54 5.57
C PHE A 16 -13.83 0.38 6.95
N GLU A 17 -13.99 1.48 7.69
CA GLU A 17 -14.61 1.44 9.02
C GLU A 17 -16.13 1.25 8.98
N LEU A 18 -16.76 1.44 7.81
CA LEU A 18 -18.21 1.36 7.63
C LEU A 18 -18.69 -0.01 7.16
N VAL A 19 -17.79 -0.86 6.66
CA VAL A 19 -18.11 -2.20 6.15
C VAL A 19 -18.00 -3.26 7.24
N ALA A 20 -18.69 -4.39 7.05
CA ALA A 20 -18.65 -5.49 8.01
C ALA A 20 -17.23 -6.09 8.14
N PRO A 21 -16.85 -6.67 9.28
CA PRO A 21 -15.51 -7.27 9.44
C PRO A 21 -15.15 -8.32 8.38
N THR A 22 -16.14 -9.06 7.86
CA THR A 22 -15.95 -10.01 6.76
C THR A 22 -15.62 -9.32 5.43
N GLU A 23 -16.13 -8.11 5.21
CA GLU A 23 -15.90 -7.30 4.01
C GLU A 23 -14.59 -6.51 4.10
N GLN A 24 -14.15 -6.14 5.31
CA GLN A 24 -12.84 -5.52 5.56
C GLN A 24 -11.69 -6.36 5.00
N MET A 25 -11.79 -7.70 5.08
CA MET A 25 -10.78 -8.59 4.50
C MET A 25 -10.76 -8.49 2.97
N GLY A 26 -11.93 -8.34 2.33
CA GLY A 26 -12.04 -8.11 0.90
C GLY A 26 -11.38 -6.81 0.44
N VAL A 27 -11.48 -5.75 1.26
CA VAL A 27 -10.76 -4.48 1.01
C VAL A 27 -9.25 -4.71 1.00
N PHE A 28 -8.70 -5.42 1.99
CA PHE A 28 -7.26 -5.72 2.04
C PHE A 28 -6.78 -6.58 0.87
N LEU A 29 -7.55 -7.58 0.46
CA LEU A 29 -7.22 -8.39 -0.72
C LEU A 29 -7.20 -7.52 -1.98
N SER A 30 -8.19 -6.64 -2.15
CA SER A 30 -8.26 -5.72 -3.29
C SER A 30 -7.07 -4.75 -3.34
N ILE A 31 -6.62 -4.26 -2.17
CA ILE A 31 -5.41 -3.42 -2.07
C ILE A 31 -4.16 -4.24 -2.45
N ILE A 32 -4.02 -5.47 -1.96
CA ILE A 32 -2.87 -6.33 -2.29
C ILE A 32 -2.79 -6.54 -3.82
N ASP A 33 -3.91 -6.86 -4.45
CA ASP A 33 -3.98 -7.08 -5.90
C ASP A 33 -3.67 -5.80 -6.69
N THR A 34 -4.25 -4.67 -6.28
CA THR A 34 -3.99 -3.35 -6.90
C THR A 34 -2.50 -3.01 -6.84
N LEU A 35 -1.87 -3.20 -5.68
CA LEU A 35 -0.44 -2.96 -5.47
C LEU A 35 0.46 -4.05 -6.07
N GLY A 36 -0.09 -5.17 -6.55
CA GLY A 36 0.65 -6.18 -7.31
C GLY A 36 1.29 -5.61 -8.58
N SER A 37 0.63 -4.62 -9.19
CA SER A 37 1.12 -3.90 -10.36
C SER A 37 2.19 -2.84 -10.07
N TYR A 38 2.42 -2.50 -8.78
CA TYR A 38 3.38 -1.47 -8.41
C TYR A 38 4.81 -2.01 -8.47
N THR A 39 5.48 -1.76 -9.59
CA THR A 39 6.81 -2.30 -9.89
C THR A 39 7.91 -1.67 -9.06
N LYS A 40 8.92 -2.51 -8.74
CA LYS A 40 10.18 -2.05 -8.15
C LYS A 40 10.81 -0.97 -9.04
N PRO A 41 11.36 0.09 -8.44
CA PRO A 41 11.96 1.20 -9.18
C PRO A 41 13.22 0.79 -9.95
N THR A 42 13.92 -0.26 -9.53
CA THR A 42 15.12 -0.79 -10.19
C THR A 42 15.08 -2.32 -10.26
N LYS A 43 15.84 -2.87 -11.22
CA LYS A 43 16.04 -4.32 -11.32
C LYS A 43 17.02 -4.79 -10.24
N LYS A 44 16.95 -6.07 -9.88
CA LYS A 44 17.91 -6.67 -8.96
C LYS A 44 19.31 -6.57 -9.56
N ARG A 45 20.30 -6.12 -8.77
CA ARG A 45 21.71 -5.89 -9.20
C ARG A 45 21.89 -4.74 -10.21
N ASP A 46 20.90 -3.89 -10.38
CA ASP A 46 21.08 -2.63 -11.10
C ASP A 46 21.97 -1.69 -10.26
N THR A 47 23.04 -1.18 -10.86
CA THR A 47 23.99 -0.26 -10.23
C THR A 47 23.67 1.20 -10.51
N THR A 48 22.65 1.47 -11.33
CA THR A 48 22.20 2.83 -11.62
C THR A 48 21.71 3.51 -10.34
N PRO A 49 22.17 4.73 -10.04
CA PRO A 49 21.66 5.49 -8.91
C PRO A 49 20.13 5.62 -8.98
N ILE A 50 19.47 5.19 -7.91
CA ILE A 50 18.02 5.29 -7.79
C ILE A 50 17.62 6.68 -7.30
N VAL A 51 16.56 7.24 -7.90
CA VAL A 51 15.93 8.45 -7.40
C VAL A 51 15.31 8.15 -6.03
N THR A 52 15.79 8.80 -4.98
CA THR A 52 15.44 8.55 -3.57
C THR A 52 13.93 8.53 -3.34
N GLN A 53 13.20 9.49 -3.90
CA GLN A 53 11.74 9.60 -3.79
C GLN A 53 11.03 8.36 -4.34
N LYS A 54 11.50 7.82 -5.47
CA LYS A 54 10.93 6.60 -6.08
C LYS A 54 11.20 5.37 -5.23
N LEU A 55 12.35 5.31 -4.55
CA LEU A 55 12.65 4.25 -3.60
C LEU A 55 11.75 4.34 -2.36
N ASN A 56 11.67 5.52 -1.75
CA ASN A 56 10.86 5.76 -0.56
C ASN A 56 9.39 5.40 -0.80
N ALA A 57 8.81 5.92 -1.89
CA ALA A 57 7.43 5.60 -2.28
C ALA A 57 7.21 4.08 -2.47
N TYR A 58 8.17 3.37 -3.07
CA TYR A 58 8.10 1.93 -3.21
C TYR A 58 8.15 1.19 -1.87
N LEU A 59 8.99 1.63 -0.93
CA LEU A 59 9.10 1.02 0.39
C LEU A 59 7.81 1.21 1.20
N PHE A 60 7.23 2.40 1.17
CA PHE A 60 5.92 2.67 1.76
C PHE A 60 4.84 1.75 1.16
N VAL A 61 4.72 1.67 -0.17
CA VAL A 61 3.79 0.74 -0.84
C VAL A 61 4.04 -0.73 -0.45
N SER A 62 5.30 -1.12 -0.25
CA SER A 62 5.63 -2.46 0.22
C SER A 62 5.12 -2.73 1.64
N ASN A 63 5.19 -1.74 2.53
CA ASN A 63 4.64 -1.83 3.88
C ASN A 63 3.11 -1.96 3.86
N VAL A 64 2.42 -1.25 2.96
CA VAL A 64 0.96 -1.38 2.78
C VAL A 64 0.60 -2.83 2.45
N ARG A 65 1.25 -3.43 1.44
CA ARG A 65 1.01 -4.84 1.09
C ARG A 65 1.25 -5.80 2.25
N ASN A 66 2.30 -5.55 3.04
CA ASN A 66 2.61 -6.39 4.19
C ASN A 66 1.56 -6.23 5.29
N ALA A 67 1.15 -5.01 5.63
CA ALA A 67 0.11 -4.74 6.61
C ALA A 67 -1.23 -5.39 6.23
N CYS A 68 -1.66 -5.23 4.98
CA CYS A 68 -2.87 -5.88 4.47
C CYS A 68 -2.79 -7.41 4.57
N LYS A 69 -1.65 -8.03 4.21
CA LYS A 69 -1.47 -9.49 4.34
C LYS A 69 -1.55 -9.95 5.79
N LEU A 70 -0.89 -9.24 6.70
CA LEU A 70 -0.93 -9.55 8.14
C LEU A 70 -2.34 -9.38 8.72
N GLY A 71 -3.10 -8.39 8.25
CA GLY A 71 -4.51 -8.22 8.59
C GLY A 71 -5.36 -9.38 8.12
N VAL A 72 -5.19 -9.82 6.86
CA VAL A 72 -5.89 -10.97 6.28
C VAL A 72 -5.58 -12.27 7.02
N THR A 73 -4.33 -12.50 7.45
CA THR A 73 -3.97 -13.71 8.21
C THR A 73 -4.34 -13.62 9.70
N GLY A 74 -4.88 -12.50 10.17
CA GLY A 74 -5.19 -12.27 11.59
C GLY A 74 -3.96 -12.11 12.49
N ALA A 75 -2.77 -11.90 11.92
CA ALA A 75 -1.55 -11.67 12.68
C ALA A 75 -1.56 -10.28 13.36
N ILE A 76 -2.29 -9.33 12.79
CA ILE A 76 -2.62 -8.04 13.39
C ILE A 76 -4.12 -7.77 13.24
N THR A 77 -4.66 -6.88 14.07
CA THR A 77 -6.09 -6.51 13.97
C THR A 77 -6.38 -5.78 12.65
N PRO A 78 -7.62 -5.84 12.13
CA PRO A 78 -8.00 -5.09 10.93
C PRO A 78 -7.76 -3.59 11.09
N LYS A 79 -8.01 -3.03 12.28
CA LYS A 79 -7.71 -1.64 12.60
C LYS A 79 -6.22 -1.29 12.47
N GLN A 80 -5.33 -2.11 13.03
CA GLN A 80 -3.88 -1.88 12.91
C GLN A 80 -3.40 -1.97 11.46
N ALA A 81 -3.93 -2.93 10.69
CA ALA A 81 -3.64 -3.06 9.27
C ALA A 81 -4.11 -1.83 8.48
N HIS A 82 -5.32 -1.35 8.75
CA HIS A 82 -5.89 -0.14 8.15
C HIS A 82 -5.06 1.11 8.46
N GLU A 83 -4.77 1.40 9.72
CA GLU A 83 -3.98 2.57 10.13
C GLU A 83 -2.57 2.55 9.50
N THR A 84 -1.94 1.37 9.46
CA THR A 84 -0.63 1.20 8.82
C THR A 84 -0.72 1.42 7.32
N ALA A 85 -1.73 0.85 6.66
CA ALA A 85 -1.94 1.00 5.23
C ALA A 85 -2.18 2.47 4.85
N LEU A 86 -3.08 3.16 5.56
CA LEU A 86 -3.42 4.56 5.32
C LEU A 86 -2.18 5.46 5.43
N SER A 87 -1.48 5.40 6.56
CA SER A 87 -0.29 6.23 6.77
C SER A 87 0.81 5.97 5.73
N ASN A 88 1.03 4.71 5.34
CA ASN A 88 2.04 4.41 4.32
C ASN A 88 1.58 4.87 2.92
N LEU A 89 0.30 4.80 2.57
CA LEU A 89 -0.20 5.32 1.29
C LEU A 89 -0.06 6.84 1.20
N GLU A 90 -0.41 7.58 2.26
CA GLU A 90 -0.24 9.04 2.33
C GLU A 90 1.23 9.45 2.19
N ASN A 91 2.13 8.74 2.89
CA ASN A 91 3.57 8.98 2.77
C ASN A 91 4.10 8.64 1.37
N ALA A 92 3.63 7.54 0.76
CA ALA A 92 4.00 7.19 -0.60
C ALA A 92 3.55 8.25 -1.60
N LEU A 93 2.33 8.77 -1.45
CA LEU A 93 1.80 9.85 -2.28
C LEU A 93 2.63 11.12 -2.11
N THR A 94 2.96 11.47 -0.87
CA THR A 94 3.80 12.64 -0.55
C THR A 94 5.17 12.54 -1.21
N GLU A 95 5.83 11.38 -1.19
CA GLU A 95 7.12 11.18 -1.87
C GLU A 95 7.02 11.34 -3.38
N LEU A 96 5.90 10.97 -4.02
CA LEU A 96 5.72 11.13 -5.47
C LEU A 96 5.37 12.56 -5.90
N LEU A 97 4.95 13.42 -4.97
CA LEU A 97 4.59 14.82 -5.23
C LEU A 97 5.72 15.81 -4.88
N LYS A 98 6.81 15.34 -4.27
CA LYS A 98 8.06 16.09 -4.05
C LYS A 98 8.89 16.18 -5.34
#